data_AF-A0A6L7MD66-F1
#
_entry.id   AF-A0A6L7MD66-F1
#
_cell.length_a   1.000
_cell.length_b   1.000
_cell.length_c   1.000
_cell.angle_alpha   90.00
_cell.angle_beta   90.00
_cell.angle_gamma   90.00
#
_symmetry.space_group_name_H-M   'P 1'
#
loop_
_entity.id
_entity.type
_entity.pdbx_description
1 polymer ?
#
loop_
_entity_poly.entity_id
_entity_poly.type
_entity_poly.pdbx_seq_one_letter_code
_entity_poly.pdbx_strand_id
1 'polypeptide(L)'
;ANSVSSFYSSKLERHIEEKLVSSMPNYIIVLGFVLGGVARGLVVGGAVTLTAMFFTQLQVHSITLVIVTAVLTAALFSTAGLINGIFANSFDDTSIIPTFVLTPLTYLGGIFFSIDMLPDFWQGISQINPILYMVNGFRLGILGISDINLSVALTVMIGLLVVLFLLSLCLLTKGVGTRS
;
A
#
# COMPACT_ATOMS: atom_id res chain seq x y z
N ALA A 1 6.98 2.37 -4.05
CA ALA A 1 8.37 2.63 -4.47
C ALA A 1 9.37 2.31 -3.36
N ASN A 2 9.32 2.97 -2.19
CA ASN A 2 10.37 2.83 -1.16
C ASN A 2 10.63 1.39 -0.67
N SER A 3 9.60 0.64 -0.29
CA SER A 3 9.80 -0.74 0.20
C SER A 3 10.34 -1.69 -0.87
N VAL A 4 10.01 -1.43 -2.15
CA VAL A 4 10.54 -2.18 -3.29
C VAL A 4 12.03 -1.88 -3.45
N SER A 5 12.40 -0.60 -3.48
CA SER A 5 13.78 -0.17 -3.66
C SER A 5 14.66 -0.52 -2.47
N SER A 6 14.17 -0.40 -1.23
CA SER A 6 14.92 -0.80 -0.04
C SER A 6 15.16 -2.30 0.00
N PHE A 7 14.15 -3.12 -0.32
CA PHE A 7 14.32 -4.58 -0.38
C PHE A 7 15.22 -5.01 -1.54
N TYR A 8 15.06 -4.39 -2.70
CA TYR A 8 15.87 -4.65 -3.88
C TYR A 8 17.33 -4.20 -3.69
N SER A 9 17.57 -3.06 -3.03
CA SER A 9 18.91 -2.64 -2.62
C SER A 9 19.54 -3.63 -1.63
N SER A 10 18.79 -4.14 -0.65
CA SER A 10 19.26 -5.21 0.24
C SER A 10 19.53 -6.53 -0.48
N LYS A 11 18.80 -6.82 -1.57
CA LYS A 11 19.04 -7.97 -2.47
C LYS A 11 20.31 -7.77 -3.30
N LEU A 12 20.60 -6.54 -3.76
CA LEU A 12 21.80 -6.19 -4.53
C LEU A 12 23.09 -6.19 -3.70
N GLU A 13 23.02 -5.84 -2.42
CA GLU A 13 24.17 -5.80 -1.50
C GLU A 13 24.64 -7.19 -0.99
N ARG A 14 24.15 -8.30 -1.55
CA ARG A 14 24.53 -9.68 -1.15
C ARG A 14 24.31 -10.06 0.33
N HIS A 15 23.48 -9.35 1.08
CA HIS A 15 23.03 -9.81 2.42
C HIS A 15 22.22 -11.13 2.37
N ILE A 16 21.94 -11.67 1.19
CA ILE A 16 21.35 -13.00 0.98
C ILE A 16 22.32 -14.12 1.41
N GLU A 17 23.64 -13.91 1.33
CA GLU A 17 24.64 -14.90 1.79
C GLU A 17 24.80 -14.93 3.33
N GLU A 18 24.69 -13.77 4.02
CA GLU A 18 24.66 -13.72 5.50
C GLU A 18 23.34 -14.29 6.09
N LYS A 19 22.27 -14.35 5.29
CA LYS A 19 20.97 -14.89 5.69
C LYS A 19 20.99 -16.41 5.95
N LEU A 20 22.00 -17.11 5.47
CA LEU A 20 22.24 -18.53 5.81
C LEU A 20 22.87 -18.70 7.21
N VAL A 21 23.47 -17.64 7.77
CA VAL A 21 24.19 -17.67 9.06
C VAL A 21 23.32 -17.17 10.21
N SER A 22 22.41 -16.23 9.95
CA SER A 22 21.49 -15.71 10.96
C SER A 22 20.12 -16.33 10.76
N SER A 23 19.75 -17.32 11.58
CA SER A 23 18.40 -17.89 11.68
C SER A 23 17.36 -16.85 12.12
N MET A 24 17.15 -15.79 11.33
CA MET A 24 16.16 -14.76 11.59
C MET A 24 14.79 -15.26 11.13
N PRO A 25 13.76 -15.17 11.98
CA PRO A 25 12.42 -15.52 11.59
C PRO A 25 11.92 -14.62 10.44
N ASN A 26 11.35 -15.23 9.39
CA ASN A 26 10.85 -14.52 8.20
C ASN A 26 9.86 -13.39 8.54
N TYR A 27 9.10 -13.51 9.62
CA TYR A 27 8.14 -12.49 10.04
C TYR A 27 8.79 -11.19 10.51
N ILE A 28 9.99 -11.23 11.11
CA ILE A 28 10.70 -10.03 11.56
C ILE A 28 11.16 -9.21 10.35
N ILE A 29 11.57 -9.91 9.28
CA ILE A 29 12.02 -9.27 8.05
C ILE A 29 10.84 -8.55 7.37
N VAL A 30 9.71 -9.24 7.20
CA VAL A 30 8.51 -8.62 6.63
C VAL A 30 8.09 -7.42 7.47
N LEU A 31 8.00 -7.57 8.79
CA LEU A 31 7.63 -6.48 9.70
C LEU A 31 8.59 -5.30 9.63
N GLY A 32 9.91 -5.53 9.57
CA GLY A 32 10.90 -4.45 9.45
C GLY A 32 10.73 -3.63 8.18
N PHE A 33 10.57 -4.29 7.02
CA PHE A 33 10.33 -3.59 5.76
C PHE A 33 8.98 -2.89 5.71
N VAL A 34 7.93 -3.51 6.26
CA VAL A 34 6.59 -2.92 6.34
C VAL A 34 6.59 -1.69 7.23
N LEU A 35 7.16 -1.77 8.43
CA LEU A 35 7.24 -0.66 9.37
C LEU A 35 8.09 0.49 8.82
N GLY A 36 9.22 0.20 8.19
CA GLY A 36 10.05 1.22 7.53
C GLY A 36 9.31 1.92 6.37
N GLY A 37 8.53 1.16 5.58
CA GLY A 37 7.69 1.72 4.53
C GLY A 37 6.55 2.58 5.08
N VAL A 38 5.88 2.12 6.14
CA VAL A 38 4.81 2.86 6.83
C VAL A 38 5.35 4.16 7.41
N ALA A 39 6.46 4.13 8.16
CA ALA A 39 7.05 5.31 8.77
C ALA A 39 7.36 6.41 7.73
N ARG A 40 8.04 6.05 6.63
CA ARG A 40 8.31 7.02 5.54
C ARG A 40 7.02 7.50 4.88
N GLY A 41 6.07 6.59 4.64
CA GLY A 41 4.76 6.93 4.05
C GLY A 41 3.99 7.95 4.90
N LEU A 42 3.99 7.79 6.21
CA LEU A 42 3.36 8.72 7.15
C LEU A 42 4.08 10.06 7.21
N VAL A 43 5.42 10.08 7.19
CA VAL A 43 6.19 11.34 7.16
C VAL A 43 5.89 12.13 5.89
N VAL A 44 5.90 11.48 4.73
CA VAL A 44 5.60 12.13 3.44
C VAL A 44 4.13 12.57 3.39
N GLY A 45 3.20 11.71 3.79
CA GLY A 45 1.77 12.05 3.84
C GLY A 45 1.46 13.20 4.81
N GLY A 46 2.11 13.22 5.96
CA GLY A 46 2.02 14.31 6.94
C GLY A 46 2.57 15.63 6.39
N ALA A 47 3.76 15.60 5.76
CA ALA A 47 4.33 16.78 5.10
C ALA A 47 3.40 17.33 4.01
N VAL A 48 2.85 16.47 3.15
CA VAL A 48 1.88 16.86 2.12
C VAL A 48 0.62 17.46 2.73
N THR A 49 0.09 16.87 3.80
CA THR A 49 -1.10 17.37 4.50
C THR A 49 -0.85 18.75 5.11
N LEU A 50 0.31 18.96 5.74
CA LEU A 50 0.71 20.26 6.29
C LEU A 50 0.82 21.34 5.20
N THR A 51 1.43 21.00 4.07
CA THR A 51 1.50 21.92 2.93
C THR A 51 0.10 22.21 2.37
N ALA A 52 -0.77 21.19 2.25
CA ALA A 52 -2.14 21.35 1.75
C ALA A 52 -2.99 22.25 2.65
N MET A 53 -2.82 22.17 3.98
CA MET A 53 -3.51 23.05 4.94
C MET A 53 -3.17 24.53 4.76
N PHE A 54 -1.99 24.86 4.21
CA PHE A 54 -1.63 26.24 3.92
C PHE A 54 -2.41 26.82 2.72
N PHE A 55 -2.77 25.96 1.76
CA PHE A 55 -3.50 26.37 0.55
C PHE A 55 -5.02 26.15 0.64
N THR A 56 -5.49 25.25 1.52
CA THR A 56 -6.89 24.84 1.61
C THR A 56 -7.37 24.70 3.05
N GLN A 57 -8.56 25.22 3.36
CA GLN A 57 -9.21 25.00 4.65
C GLN A 57 -9.81 23.60 4.69
N LEU A 58 -9.04 22.63 5.16
CA LEU A 58 -9.50 21.25 5.36
C LEU A 58 -10.35 21.17 6.63
N GLN A 59 -11.66 20.99 6.48
CA GLN A 59 -12.55 20.68 7.59
C GLN A 59 -12.44 19.20 7.97
N VAL A 60 -11.35 18.83 8.64
CA VAL A 60 -11.11 17.44 9.07
C VAL A 60 -12.23 17.01 10.02
N HIS A 61 -13.15 16.17 9.53
CA HIS A 61 -14.26 15.66 10.32
C HIS A 61 -13.79 14.66 11.39
N SER A 62 -12.85 13.78 11.02
CA SER A 62 -12.28 12.80 11.95
C SER A 62 -10.79 12.55 11.69
N ILE A 63 -9.95 13.14 12.55
CA ILE A 63 -8.49 12.95 12.48
C ILE A 63 -8.09 11.48 12.68
N THR A 64 -8.79 10.77 13.57
CA THR A 64 -8.54 9.36 13.87
C THR A 64 -8.74 8.50 12.63
N LEU A 65 -9.80 8.77 11.88
CA LEU A 65 -10.13 8.01 10.69
C LEU A 65 -9.08 8.22 9.59
N VAL A 66 -8.65 9.46 9.38
CA VAL A 66 -7.56 9.81 8.46
C VAL A 66 -6.26 9.08 8.82
N ILE A 67 -5.91 9.04 10.11
CA ILE A 67 -4.70 8.35 10.57
C ILE A 67 -4.82 6.83 10.35
N VAL A 68 -5.94 6.22 10.72
CA VAL A 68 -6.16 4.78 10.54
C VAL A 68 -6.11 4.38 9.06
N THR A 69 -6.79 5.13 8.20
CA THR A 69 -6.78 4.87 6.75
C THR A 69 -5.40 5.11 6.15
N ALA A 70 -4.67 6.13 6.62
CA ALA A 70 -3.29 6.38 6.19
C ALA A 70 -2.34 5.25 6.56
N VAL A 71 -2.40 4.77 7.81
CA VAL A 71 -1.56 3.66 8.30
C VAL A 71 -1.86 2.38 7.53
N LEU A 72 -3.14 2.02 7.37
CA LEU A 72 -3.54 0.82 6.63
C LEU A 72 -3.11 0.89 5.16
N THR A 73 -3.31 2.04 4.51
CA THR A 73 -2.90 2.26 3.12
C THR A 73 -1.39 2.16 2.96
N ALA A 74 -0.63 2.77 3.87
CA ALA A 74 0.82 2.70 3.87
C ALA A 74 1.32 1.25 4.09
N ALA A 75 0.69 0.50 4.99
CA ALA A 75 1.03 -0.90 5.25
C ALA A 75 0.72 -1.79 4.05
N LEU A 76 -0.42 -1.59 3.40
CA LEU A 76 -0.83 -2.30 2.18
C LEU A 76 0.18 -2.07 1.05
N PHE A 77 0.50 -0.82 0.74
CA PHE A 77 1.46 -0.51 -0.32
C PHE A 77 2.89 -0.91 0.03
N SER A 78 3.26 -0.89 1.30
CA SER A 78 4.56 -1.36 1.73
C SER A 78 4.70 -2.88 1.56
N THR A 79 3.67 -3.65 1.92
CA THR A 79 3.64 -5.11 1.75
C THR A 79 3.57 -5.51 0.27
N ALA A 80 2.73 -4.84 -0.52
CA ALA A 80 2.69 -5.02 -1.97
C ALA A 80 4.03 -4.67 -2.64
N GLY A 81 4.68 -3.61 -2.16
CA GLY A 81 6.01 -3.23 -2.62
C GLY A 81 7.08 -4.25 -2.29
N LEU A 82 7.02 -4.85 -1.09
CA LEU A 82 7.90 -5.94 -0.70
C LEU A 82 7.73 -7.16 -1.62
N ILE A 83 6.49 -7.54 -1.93
CA ILE A 83 6.20 -8.64 -2.87
C ILE A 83 6.78 -8.32 -4.25
N ASN A 84 6.58 -7.11 -4.76
CA ASN A 84 7.19 -6.70 -6.03
C ASN A 84 8.73 -6.83 -5.98
N GLY A 85 9.35 -6.40 -4.88
CA GLY A 85 10.81 -6.47 -4.70
C GLY A 85 11.34 -7.91 -4.65
N ILE A 86 10.54 -8.86 -4.16
CA ILE A 86 10.88 -10.29 -4.18
C ILE A 86 10.98 -10.81 -5.62
N PHE A 87 10.03 -10.43 -6.48
CA PHE A 87 9.97 -10.87 -7.88
C PHE A 87 10.82 -10.05 -8.84
N ALA A 88 11.24 -8.84 -8.46
CA ALA A 88 12.08 -7.99 -9.29
C ALA A 88 13.46 -8.63 -9.53
N ASN A 89 13.84 -8.75 -10.80
CA ASN A 89 15.15 -9.23 -11.24
C ASN A 89 16.03 -8.10 -11.79
N SER A 90 15.41 -6.98 -12.18
CA SER A 90 16.09 -5.75 -12.61
C SER A 90 15.55 -4.51 -11.89
N PHE A 91 16.33 -3.41 -11.90
CA PHE A 91 15.92 -2.12 -11.35
C PHE A 91 14.68 -1.56 -12.07
N ASP A 92 14.51 -1.86 -13.36
CA ASP A 92 13.35 -1.40 -14.13
C ASP A 92 12.05 -2.05 -13.62
N ASP A 93 12.08 -3.34 -13.27
CA ASP A 93 10.94 -4.11 -12.75
C ASP A 93 10.35 -3.49 -11.47
N THR A 94 11.19 -2.85 -10.66
CA THR A 94 10.81 -2.19 -9.41
C THR A 94 9.83 -1.03 -9.65
N SER A 95 9.92 -0.40 -10.81
CA SER A 95 9.12 0.78 -11.20
C SER A 95 7.99 0.49 -12.20
N ILE A 96 8.07 -0.64 -12.90
CA ILE A 96 7.05 -1.08 -13.86
C ILE A 96 5.70 -1.31 -13.18
N ILE A 97 5.65 -2.06 -12.07
CA ILE A 97 4.37 -2.36 -11.40
C ILE A 97 3.62 -1.09 -10.94
N PRO A 98 4.26 -0.14 -10.21
CA PRO A 98 3.60 1.12 -9.88
C PRO A 98 3.08 1.86 -11.12
N THR A 99 3.84 1.88 -12.21
CA THR A 99 3.48 2.67 -13.38
C THR A 99 2.34 2.04 -14.18
N PHE A 100 2.41 0.74 -14.46
CA PHE A 100 1.47 0.05 -15.34
C PHE A 100 0.23 -0.50 -14.63
N VAL A 101 0.32 -0.78 -13.33
CA VAL A 101 -0.80 -1.38 -12.58
C VAL A 101 -1.42 -0.36 -11.64
N LEU A 102 -0.60 0.34 -10.84
CA LEU A 102 -1.13 1.25 -9.83
C LEU A 102 -1.79 2.48 -10.46
N THR A 103 -1.19 3.06 -11.50
CA THR A 103 -1.74 4.24 -12.19
C THR A 103 -3.16 4.00 -12.70
N PRO A 104 -3.47 2.98 -13.54
CA PRO A 104 -4.83 2.75 -14.00
C PRO A 104 -5.79 2.36 -12.87
N LEU A 105 -5.34 1.58 -11.87
CA LEU A 105 -6.14 1.30 -10.68
C LEU A 105 -6.48 2.58 -9.90
N THR A 106 -5.58 3.56 -9.87
CA THR A 106 -5.81 4.82 -9.16
C THR A 106 -6.89 5.65 -9.87
N TYR A 107 -6.91 5.66 -11.20
CA TYR A 107 -7.97 6.30 -11.99
C TYR A 107 -9.34 5.64 -11.77
N LEU A 108 -9.39 4.30 -11.76
CA LEU A 108 -10.62 3.53 -11.49
C LEU A 108 -10.99 3.47 -9.99
N GLY A 109 -10.12 3.97 -9.11
CA GLY A 109 -10.28 3.97 -7.65
C GLY A 109 -11.12 5.13 -7.12
N GLY A 110 -11.80 5.87 -7.98
CA GLY A 110 -12.74 6.91 -7.57
C GLY A 110 -12.10 8.19 -7.02
N ILE A 111 -10.82 8.46 -7.31
CA ILE A 111 -10.16 9.71 -6.90
C ILE A 111 -10.73 10.92 -7.65
N PHE A 112 -10.99 10.75 -8.94
CA PHE A 112 -11.44 11.84 -9.82
C PHE A 112 -12.97 11.88 -10.01
N PHE A 113 -13.65 10.76 -9.80
CA PHE A 113 -15.08 10.60 -10.03
C PHE A 113 -15.73 9.79 -8.90
N SER A 114 -16.98 10.08 -8.55
CA SER A 114 -17.77 9.18 -7.70
C SER A 114 -18.25 7.98 -8.50
N ILE A 115 -18.31 6.83 -7.82
CA ILE A 115 -18.67 5.54 -8.41
C ILE A 115 -20.08 5.55 -8.99
N ASP A 116 -20.99 6.28 -8.35
CA ASP A 116 -22.41 6.34 -8.72
C ASP A 116 -22.64 7.02 -10.07
N MET A 117 -21.62 7.68 -10.63
CA MET A 117 -21.66 8.29 -11.95
C MET A 117 -21.22 7.34 -13.07
N LEU A 118 -20.71 6.15 -12.74
CA LEU A 118 -20.20 5.21 -13.73
C LEU A 118 -21.29 4.21 -14.16
N PRO A 119 -21.31 3.78 -15.44
CA PRO A 119 -22.20 2.71 -15.90
C PRO A 119 -21.98 1.40 -15.11
N ASP A 120 -23.03 0.59 -14.97
CA ASP A 120 -23.06 -0.64 -14.15
C ASP A 120 -21.84 -1.55 -14.31
N PHE A 121 -21.33 -1.69 -15.55
CA PHE A 121 -20.14 -2.49 -15.85
C PHE A 121 -18.88 -1.96 -15.14
N TRP A 122 -18.64 -0.66 -15.20
CA TRP A 122 -17.48 -0.02 -14.60
C TRP A 122 -17.61 0.10 -13.08
N GLN A 123 -18.83 0.26 -12.57
CA GLN A 123 -19.11 0.22 -11.14
C GLN A 123 -18.69 -1.14 -10.54
N GLY A 124 -19.01 -2.26 -11.21
CA GLY A 124 -18.59 -3.60 -10.78
C GLY A 124 -17.05 -3.76 -10.75
N ILE A 125 -16.34 -3.25 -11.75
CA ILE A 125 -14.86 -3.30 -11.79
C ILE A 125 -14.24 -2.45 -10.67
N SER A 126 -14.76 -1.25 -10.45
CA SER A 126 -14.27 -0.36 -9.39
C SER A 126 -14.49 -0.94 -8.00
N GLN A 127 -15.59 -1.65 -7.75
CA GLN A 127 -15.86 -2.29 -6.44
C GLN A 127 -14.86 -3.40 -6.08
N ILE A 128 -14.22 -4.03 -7.06
CA ILE A 128 -13.14 -5.01 -6.84
C ILE A 128 -11.82 -4.31 -6.46
N ASN A 129 -11.66 -3.05 -6.85
CA ASN A 129 -10.42 -2.32 -6.68
C ASN A 129 -10.20 -1.90 -5.22
N PRO A 130 -9.11 -2.34 -4.57
CA PRO A 130 -8.84 -1.97 -3.18
C PRO A 130 -8.55 -0.48 -2.98
N ILE A 131 -8.08 0.22 -4.02
CA ILE A 131 -7.81 1.67 -3.96
C ILE A 131 -9.10 2.45 -3.71
N LEU A 132 -10.23 1.95 -4.22
CA LEU A 132 -11.54 2.54 -4.00
C LEU A 132 -11.88 2.72 -2.52
N TYR A 133 -11.62 1.68 -1.72
CA TYR A 133 -11.91 1.68 -0.29
C TYR A 133 -10.95 2.59 0.48
N MET A 134 -9.68 2.67 0.05
CA MET A 134 -8.69 3.59 0.63
C MET A 134 -9.10 5.05 0.43
N VAL A 135 -9.50 5.40 -0.80
CA VAL A 135 -9.89 6.77 -1.18
C VAL A 135 -11.17 7.18 -0.47
N ASN A 136 -12.17 6.29 -0.39
CA ASN A 136 -13.40 6.55 0.35
C ASN A 136 -13.15 6.72 1.86
N GLY A 137 -12.22 5.96 2.43
CA GLY A 137 -11.79 6.15 3.83
C GLY A 137 -11.22 7.56 4.07
N PHE A 138 -10.29 8.02 3.21
CA PHE A 138 -9.77 9.38 3.30
C PHE A 138 -10.85 10.45 3.04
N ARG A 139 -11.74 10.21 2.08
CA ARG A 139 -12.87 11.08 1.76
C ARG A 139 -13.79 11.28 2.97
N LEU A 140 -14.13 10.21 3.67
CA LEU A 140 -14.95 10.29 4.89
C LEU A 140 -14.20 11.04 6.00
N GLY A 141 -12.90 10.80 6.17
CA GLY A 141 -12.10 11.46 7.20
C GLY A 141 -11.95 12.97 7.01
N ILE A 142 -11.85 13.42 5.75
CA ILE A 142 -11.61 14.82 5.39
C ILE A 142 -12.91 15.58 5.07
N LEU A 143 -13.88 14.97 4.40
CA LEU A 143 -15.09 15.64 3.90
C LEU A 143 -16.36 15.22 4.66
N GLY A 144 -16.31 14.17 5.49
CA GLY A 144 -17.49 13.65 6.21
C GLY A 144 -18.52 12.94 5.33
N ILE A 145 -18.27 12.80 4.03
CA ILE A 145 -19.11 12.09 3.07
C ILE A 145 -18.47 10.76 2.67
N SER A 146 -19.28 9.72 2.47
CA SER A 146 -18.79 8.42 2.01
C SER A 146 -19.79 7.76 1.09
N ASP A 147 -19.31 7.34 -0.07
CA ASP A 147 -20.12 6.61 -1.06
C ASP A 147 -20.23 5.11 -0.66
N ILE A 148 -19.41 4.65 0.30
CA ILE A 148 -19.33 3.26 0.75
C ILE A 148 -19.39 3.21 2.29
N ASN A 149 -20.02 2.16 2.84
CA ASN A 149 -20.01 1.92 4.29
C ASN A 149 -18.57 1.82 4.83
N LEU A 150 -18.25 2.66 5.83
CA LEU A 150 -16.93 2.70 6.47
C LEU A 150 -16.46 1.33 6.96
N SER A 151 -17.37 0.58 7.60
CA SER A 151 -17.07 -0.75 8.14
C SER A 151 -16.68 -1.73 7.04
N VAL A 152 -17.30 -1.65 5.87
CA VAL A 152 -16.96 -2.48 4.70
C VAL A 152 -15.59 -2.09 4.18
N ALA A 153 -15.32 -0.79 4.01
CA ALA A 153 -14.02 -0.31 3.56
C ALA A 153 -12.87 -0.75 4.47
N LEU A 154 -13.02 -0.60 5.79
CA LEU A 154 -12.02 -1.05 6.76
C LEU A 154 -11.84 -2.57 6.77
N THR A 155 -12.94 -3.34 6.69
CA THR A 155 -12.86 -4.81 6.69
C THR A 155 -12.14 -5.33 5.45
N VAL A 156 -12.44 -4.76 4.27
CA VAL A 156 -11.77 -5.11 3.01
C VAL A 156 -10.29 -4.75 3.07
N MET A 157 -9.94 -3.55 3.56
CA MET A 157 -8.54 -3.12 3.67
C MET A 157 -7.74 -4.00 4.63
N ILE A 158 -8.29 -4.32 5.80
CA ILE A 158 -7.64 -5.21 6.78
C ILE A 158 -7.52 -6.62 6.22
N GLY A 159 -8.59 -7.15 5.60
CA GLY A 159 -8.57 -8.47 4.97
C GLY A 159 -7.50 -8.58 3.90
N LEU A 160 -7.41 -7.59 3.01
CA LEU A 160 -6.37 -7.55 1.98
C LEU A 160 -4.97 -7.45 2.58
N LEU A 161 -4.79 -6.66 3.66
CA LEU A 161 -3.50 -6.53 4.34
C LEU A 161 -3.04 -7.86 4.91
N VAL A 162 -3.94 -8.58 5.59
CA VAL A 162 -3.65 -9.91 6.13
C VAL A 162 -3.28 -10.89 5.02
N VAL A 163 -4.04 -10.90 3.92
CA VAL A 163 -3.76 -11.77 2.76
C VAL A 163 -2.39 -11.47 2.16
N LEU A 164 -2.07 -10.19 1.90
CA LEU A 164 -0.76 -9.80 1.34
C LEU A 164 0.38 -10.10 2.31
N PHE A 165 0.17 -9.91 3.61
CA PHE A 165 1.18 -10.21 4.63
C PHE A 165 1.47 -11.71 4.69
N LEU A 166 0.44 -12.55 4.70
CA LEU A 166 0.58 -14.01 4.65
C LEU A 166 1.23 -14.49 3.35
N LEU A 167 0.87 -13.90 2.21
CA LEU A 167 1.50 -14.19 0.93
C LEU A 167 3.00 -13.84 0.95
N SER A 168 3.35 -12.66 1.47
CA SER A 168 4.75 -12.25 1.62
C SER A 168 5.54 -13.23 2.50
N LEU A 169 4.96 -13.65 3.64
CA LEU A 169 5.56 -14.67 4.50
C LEU A 169 5.74 -16.02 3.80
N CYS A 170 4.74 -16.46 3.04
CA CYS A 170 4.79 -17.72 2.30
C CYS A 170 5.87 -17.69 1.22
N LEU A 171 5.97 -16.58 0.47
CA LEU A 171 6.99 -16.39 -0.57
C LEU A 171 8.41 -16.40 0.00
N LEU A 172 8.62 -15.70 1.14
CA LEU A 172 9.89 -15.69 1.86
C LEU A 172 10.24 -17.08 2.42
N THR A 173 9.26 -17.82 2.93
CA THR A 173 9.47 -19.17 3.48
C THR A 173 9.76 -20.20 2.39
N LYS A 174 9.17 -20.05 1.21
CA LYS A 174 9.46 -20.89 0.04
C LYS A 174 10.77 -20.51 -0.69
N GLY A 175 11.42 -19.41 -0.32
CA GLY A 175 12.66 -18.95 -0.95
C GLY A 175 12.50 -18.56 -2.43
N VAL A 176 11.28 -18.17 -2.83
CA VAL A 176 11.01 -17.76 -4.22
C VAL A 176 11.67 -16.40 -4.44
N GLY A 177 12.59 -16.31 -5.41
CA GLY A 177 13.31 -15.07 -5.74
C GLY A 177 14.55 -14.76 -4.89
N THR A 178 14.93 -15.64 -3.95
CA THR A 178 16.16 -15.53 -3.14
C THR A 178 17.33 -16.40 -3.62
N ARG A 179 17.14 -17.15 -4.72
CA ARG A 179 18.22 -17.85 -5.43
C ARG A 179 18.33 -17.26 -6.83
N SER A 180 19.36 -16.46 -7.05
CA SER A 180 20.00 -16.27 -8.36
C SER A 180 21.48 -16.48 -8.21
#